data_AF-A0A935GKC0-F1
#
_entry.id   AF-A0A935GKC0-F1
#
_cell.length_a   1.000
_cell.length_b   1.000
_cell.length_c   1.000
_cell.angle_alpha   90.00
_cell.angle_beta   90.00
_cell.angle_gamma   90.00
#
_symmetry.space_group_name_H-M   'P 1'
#
loop_
_entity.id
_entity.type
_entity.pdbx_description
1 polymer ?
#
loop_
_entity_poly.entity_id
_entity_poly.type
_entity_poly.pdbx_seq_one_letter_code
_entity_poly.pdbx_strand_id
1 'polypeptide(L)'
;MADRLSPLSILGALLAIVGVARLVAVVLHEPMLAVANQYDMIRTSACVGLYPDLPGEKRFSASPAAPLERYRLGPRVPEACYPGTEVVIAALVVAKHRLAGNPDISFPALREVGIIKLVIATLAIGTLVAAFGAFPVASLVHGATVLVVMSDPAASLWFQTLYAEFPVIFGLYLAVGALVAGVLRSSLSPWLALVAGAGIAMVAFAKEQFFLLPLVLVAVSLPLLWATSRGFVLVLVAVATLAVPWHATISRTETIAHANRANAYLGLILPASGKLDATLSRLGLPERCGEMSGASWYLPRGEDLRVACPEALGLPSTAFLRLALSEPETLARAAARVLRPPRIRCLAISEW
;
A
#
# COMPACT_ATOMS: atom_id res chain seq x y z
N MET A 1 -15.62 -39.05 -11.14
CA MET A 1 -15.71 -38.41 -12.48
C MET A 1 -14.81 -37.19 -12.45
N ALA A 2 -13.78 -37.14 -13.29
CA ALA A 2 -12.98 -35.92 -13.43
C ALA A 2 -13.85 -34.90 -14.17
N ASP A 3 -14.41 -33.94 -13.45
CA ASP A 3 -15.16 -32.85 -14.06
C ASP A 3 -14.24 -32.15 -15.07
N ARG A 4 -14.63 -32.19 -16.34
CA ARG A 4 -13.89 -31.48 -17.39
C ARG A 4 -13.94 -29.99 -17.05
N LEU A 5 -12.77 -29.37 -16.90
CA LEU A 5 -12.66 -27.94 -16.68
C LEU A 5 -13.42 -27.18 -17.79
N SER A 6 -14.28 -26.25 -17.40
CA SER A 6 -14.99 -25.38 -18.34
C SER A 6 -13.99 -24.60 -19.21
N PRO A 7 -14.28 -24.36 -20.50
CA PRO A 7 -13.44 -23.50 -21.35
C PRO A 7 -13.16 -22.13 -20.74
N LEU A 8 -14.11 -21.56 -20.00
CA LEU A 8 -13.91 -20.26 -19.32
C LEU A 8 -12.93 -20.37 -18.14
N SER A 9 -12.96 -21.47 -17.38
CA SER A 9 -11.99 -21.71 -16.31
C SER A 9 -10.58 -21.89 -16.88
N ILE A 10 -10.46 -22.60 -18.01
CA ILE A 10 -9.18 -22.76 -18.72
C ILE A 10 -8.67 -21.41 -19.21
N LEU A 11 -9.52 -20.62 -19.87
CA LEU A 11 -9.16 -19.28 -20.33
C LEU A 11 -8.74 -18.38 -19.16
N GLY A 12 -9.48 -18.39 -18.05
CA GLY A 12 -9.13 -17.66 -16.83
C GLY A 12 -7.75 -18.03 -16.28
N ALA A 13 -7.44 -19.32 -16.22
CA ALA A 13 -6.11 -19.79 -15.82
C ALA A 13 -5.02 -19.36 -16.81
N LEU A 14 -5.27 -19.44 -18.12
CA LEU A 14 -4.34 -18.98 -19.15
C LEU A 14 -4.06 -17.48 -19.05
N LEU A 15 -5.10 -16.64 -18.84
CA LEU A 15 -4.92 -15.19 -18.62
C LEU A 15 -4.08 -14.91 -17.37
N ALA A 16 -4.29 -15.66 -16.29
CA ALA A 16 -3.47 -15.54 -15.09
C ALA A 16 -2.00 -15.92 -15.36
N ILE A 17 -1.75 -16.99 -16.13
CA ILE A 17 -0.39 -17.40 -16.54
C ILE A 17 0.27 -16.31 -17.38
N VAL A 18 -0.45 -15.71 -18.35
CA VAL A 18 0.08 -14.60 -19.15
C VAL A 18 0.39 -13.39 -18.27
N GLY A 19 -0.46 -13.08 -17.29
CA GLY A 19 -0.19 -12.00 -16.34
C GLY A 19 1.05 -12.28 -15.46
N VAL A 20 1.23 -13.51 -14.98
CA VAL A 20 2.46 -13.92 -14.27
C VAL A 20 3.68 -13.82 -15.19
N ALA A 21 3.58 -14.27 -16.45
CA ALA A 21 4.67 -14.14 -17.41
C ALA A 21 5.06 -12.67 -17.66
N ARG A 22 4.10 -11.74 -17.67
CA ARG A 22 4.38 -10.30 -17.71
C ARG A 22 5.12 -9.81 -16.46
N LEU A 23 4.70 -10.24 -15.27
CA LEU A 23 5.41 -9.91 -14.03
C LEU A 23 6.85 -10.43 -14.04
N VAL A 24 7.06 -11.67 -14.51
CA VAL A 24 8.40 -12.26 -14.71
C VAL A 24 9.22 -11.39 -15.66
N ALA A 25 8.64 -10.99 -16.81
CA ALA A 25 9.33 -10.16 -17.79
C ALA A 25 9.76 -8.80 -17.21
N VAL A 26 8.93 -8.16 -16.39
CA VAL A 26 9.27 -6.89 -15.72
C VAL A 26 10.38 -7.08 -14.69
N VAL A 27 10.26 -8.10 -13.82
CA VAL A 27 11.23 -8.35 -12.74
C VAL A 27 12.59 -8.78 -13.28
N LEU A 28 12.63 -9.52 -14.38
CA LEU A 28 13.87 -10.00 -15.00
C LEU A 28 14.41 -9.05 -16.08
N HIS A 29 13.78 -7.91 -16.31
CA HIS A 29 14.21 -6.97 -17.36
C HIS A 29 15.59 -6.35 -17.06
N GLU A 30 16.38 -6.15 -18.11
CA GLU A 30 17.64 -5.41 -18.09
C GLU A 30 17.61 -4.30 -19.16
N PRO A 31 17.80 -3.01 -18.80
CA PRO A 31 18.02 -2.48 -17.45
C PRO A 31 16.80 -2.63 -16.53
N MET A 32 17.01 -2.59 -15.21
CA MET A 32 15.95 -2.77 -14.21
C MET A 32 14.77 -1.80 -14.41
N LEU A 33 13.55 -2.33 -14.47
CA LEU A 33 12.32 -1.55 -14.54
C LEU A 33 11.72 -1.41 -13.13
N ALA A 34 11.76 -0.18 -12.60
CA ALA A 34 11.23 0.13 -11.28
C ALA A 34 10.84 1.61 -11.15
N VAL A 35 10.06 1.94 -10.13
CA VAL A 35 9.82 3.33 -9.72
C VAL A 35 11.11 3.92 -9.15
N ALA A 36 11.37 5.19 -9.47
CA ALA A 36 12.55 5.92 -8.98
C ALA A 36 12.59 5.99 -7.44
N ASN A 37 13.79 6.13 -6.88
CA ASN A 37 14.00 6.14 -5.43
C ASN A 37 13.47 7.42 -4.78
N GLN A 38 12.58 7.30 -3.79
CA GLN A 38 12.06 8.41 -2.98
C GLN A 38 12.23 8.14 -1.49
N TYR A 39 11.88 9.13 -0.66
CA TYR A 39 11.97 9.05 0.80
C TYR A 39 11.25 7.83 1.41
N ASP A 40 10.18 7.33 0.81
CA ASP A 40 9.48 6.13 1.32
C ASP A 40 10.37 4.88 1.25
N MET A 41 11.19 4.71 0.19
CA MET A 41 12.15 3.60 0.11
C MET A 41 13.26 3.73 1.15
N ILE A 42 13.75 4.95 1.38
CA ILE A 42 14.80 5.24 2.36
C ILE A 42 14.36 4.81 3.77
N ARG A 43 13.07 4.93 4.10
CA ARG A 43 12.55 4.51 5.41
C ARG A 43 12.57 3.00 5.60
N THR A 44 12.22 2.23 4.57
CA THR A 44 12.37 0.77 4.58
C THR A 44 13.86 0.38 4.65
N SER A 45 14.69 1.03 3.84
CA SER A 45 16.16 0.86 3.83
C SER A 45 16.78 1.07 5.21
N ALA A 46 16.37 2.13 5.91
CA ALA A 46 16.86 2.49 7.24
C ALA A 46 16.60 1.40 8.29
N CYS A 47 15.47 0.68 8.17
CA CYS A 47 15.13 -0.43 9.07
C CYS A 47 16.06 -1.63 8.93
N VAL A 48 16.47 -1.96 7.70
CA VAL A 48 17.25 -3.17 7.43
C VAL A 48 18.75 -2.89 7.23
N GLY A 49 19.13 -1.63 7.04
CA GLY A 49 20.50 -1.22 6.75
C GLY A 49 20.90 -1.56 5.31
N LEU A 50 20.01 -1.32 4.34
CA LEU A 50 20.21 -1.61 2.92
C LEU A 50 20.12 -0.31 2.13
N TYR A 51 21.24 0.21 1.61
CA TYR A 51 21.28 1.54 0.98
C TYR A 51 21.80 1.49 -0.44
N PRO A 52 21.37 2.43 -1.30
CA PRO A 52 21.95 2.58 -2.62
C PRO A 52 23.47 2.74 -2.52
N ASP A 53 24.17 2.22 -3.51
CA ASP A 53 25.62 2.36 -3.65
C ASP A 53 25.99 3.77 -4.11
N LEU A 54 25.80 4.75 -3.23
CA LEU A 54 26.11 6.16 -3.43
C LEU A 54 26.99 6.68 -2.28
N PRO A 55 27.89 7.64 -2.55
CA PRO A 55 28.76 8.21 -1.53
C PRO A 55 28.02 9.18 -0.59
N GLY A 56 28.44 9.18 0.68
CA GLY A 56 28.08 10.20 1.67
C GLY A 56 26.57 10.36 1.86
N GLU A 57 26.12 11.61 1.98
CA GLU A 57 24.71 11.98 2.24
C GLU A 57 23.76 11.63 1.10
N LYS A 58 24.27 11.46 -0.14
CA LYS A 58 23.44 11.14 -1.31
C LYS A 58 22.66 9.84 -1.12
N ARG A 59 23.17 8.91 -0.31
CA ARG A 59 22.49 7.65 0.04
C ARG A 59 21.17 7.83 0.79
N PHE A 60 20.98 8.99 1.42
CA PHE A 60 19.77 9.35 2.18
C PHE A 60 18.90 10.38 1.45
N SER A 61 19.21 10.64 0.17
CA SER A 61 18.47 11.57 -0.68
C SER A 61 17.63 10.83 -1.72
N ALA A 62 16.48 11.41 -2.09
CA ALA A 62 15.69 10.91 -3.20
C ALA A 62 16.50 10.98 -4.51
N SER A 63 16.29 10.01 -5.40
CA SER A 63 16.89 9.97 -6.73
C SER A 63 15.76 9.86 -7.76
N PRO A 64 15.07 10.98 -8.09
CA PRO A 64 13.86 10.96 -8.93
C PRO A 64 14.15 10.65 -10.40
N ALA A 65 15.39 10.81 -10.84
CA ALA A 65 15.77 10.67 -12.25
C ALA A 65 15.72 9.23 -12.76
N ALA A 66 16.07 8.24 -11.92
CA ALA A 66 16.12 6.84 -12.30
C ALA A 66 16.08 5.92 -11.08
N PRO A 67 15.60 4.66 -11.23
CA PRO A 67 15.78 3.65 -10.20
C PRO A 67 17.26 3.27 -10.08
N LEU A 68 17.71 3.02 -8.85
CA LEU A 68 19.07 2.55 -8.55
C LEU A 68 19.00 1.04 -8.35
N GLU A 69 19.79 0.26 -9.08
CA GLU A 69 19.77 -1.21 -8.97
C GLU A 69 20.69 -1.73 -7.86
N ARG A 70 21.83 -1.06 -7.66
CA ARG A 70 22.91 -1.55 -6.79
C ARG A 70 22.87 -0.94 -5.40
N TYR A 71 22.95 -1.81 -4.40
CA TYR A 71 22.90 -1.48 -2.99
C TYR A 71 24.05 -2.14 -2.24
N ARG A 72 24.33 -1.62 -1.05
CA ARG A 72 25.28 -2.18 -0.09
C ARG A 72 24.67 -2.22 1.30
N LEU A 73 25.21 -3.10 2.14
CA LEU A 73 24.82 -3.14 3.53
C LEU A 73 25.46 -1.96 4.29
N GLY A 74 24.76 -1.51 5.33
CA GLY A 74 25.21 -0.45 6.21
C GLY A 74 24.53 -0.51 7.56
N PRO A 75 24.81 0.45 8.45
CA PRO A 75 24.15 0.54 9.74
C PRO A 75 22.65 0.84 9.57
N ARG A 76 21.83 0.30 10.48
CA ARG A 76 20.43 0.71 10.57
C ARG A 76 20.35 2.12 11.13
N VAL A 77 19.31 2.85 10.76
CA VAL A 77 19.02 4.22 11.22
C VAL A 77 17.62 4.21 11.85
N PRO A 78 17.49 3.82 13.14
CA PRO A 78 16.20 3.61 13.80
C PRO A 78 15.26 4.82 13.73
N GLU A 79 15.80 6.03 13.80
CA GLU A 79 15.08 7.30 13.73
C GLU A 79 14.44 7.59 12.37
N ALA A 80 14.94 6.95 11.31
CA ALA A 80 14.39 7.02 9.96
C ALA A 80 13.65 5.74 9.54
N CYS A 81 13.61 4.71 10.40
CA CYS A 81 13.01 3.43 10.10
C CYS A 81 11.48 3.46 10.26
N TYR A 82 10.76 3.08 9.20
CA TYR A 82 9.32 2.86 9.27
C TYR A 82 9.07 1.36 9.13
N PRO A 83 8.86 0.64 10.24
CA PRO A 83 8.71 -0.80 10.20
C PRO A 83 7.38 -1.18 9.54
N GLY A 84 7.39 -2.25 8.76
CA GLY A 84 6.21 -2.75 8.07
C GLY A 84 6.44 -4.04 7.31
N THR A 85 5.43 -4.51 6.59
CA THR A 85 5.50 -5.77 5.83
C THR A 85 6.63 -5.77 4.79
N GLU A 86 6.88 -4.62 4.16
CA GLU A 86 7.96 -4.46 3.19
C GLU A 86 9.35 -4.63 3.81
N VAL A 87 9.53 -4.21 5.07
CA VAL A 87 10.78 -4.39 5.83
C VAL A 87 11.08 -5.87 6.03
N VAL A 88 10.06 -6.71 6.25
CA VAL A 88 10.23 -8.17 6.38
C VAL A 88 10.74 -8.77 5.08
N ILE A 89 10.19 -8.36 3.93
CA ILE A 89 10.62 -8.81 2.61
C ILE A 89 12.09 -8.40 2.35
N ALA A 90 12.42 -7.13 2.60
CA ALA A 90 13.78 -6.62 2.44
C ALA A 90 14.78 -7.29 3.40
N ALA A 91 14.34 -7.61 4.62
CA ALA A 91 15.18 -8.27 5.62
C ALA A 91 15.63 -9.68 5.19
N LEU A 92 14.85 -10.39 4.36
CA LEU A 92 15.25 -11.69 3.80
C LEU A 92 16.47 -11.57 2.89
N VAL A 93 16.48 -10.56 2.01
CA VAL A 93 17.64 -10.25 1.14
C VAL A 93 18.85 -9.86 1.99
N VAL A 94 18.66 -8.98 2.98
CA VAL A 94 19.75 -8.57 3.89
C VAL A 94 20.29 -9.76 4.68
N ALA A 95 19.43 -10.64 5.19
CA ALA A 95 19.85 -11.82 5.94
C ALA A 95 20.71 -12.75 5.07
N LYS A 96 20.28 -13.03 3.83
CA LYS A 96 21.06 -13.80 2.85
C LYS A 96 22.48 -13.23 2.67
N HIS A 97 22.60 -11.92 2.44
CA HIS A 97 23.90 -11.29 2.19
C HIS A 97 24.78 -11.15 3.44
N ARG A 98 24.19 -10.96 4.62
CA ARG A 98 24.94 -11.00 5.89
C ARG A 98 25.52 -12.38 6.17
N LEU A 99 24.75 -13.44 5.93
CA LEU A 99 25.21 -14.82 6.10
C LEU A 99 26.31 -15.19 5.10
N ALA A 100 26.34 -14.56 3.92
CA ALA A 100 27.39 -14.75 2.93
C ALA A 100 28.72 -14.03 3.26
N GLY A 101 28.77 -13.21 4.33
CA GLY A 101 30.00 -12.67 4.89
C GLY A 101 30.63 -11.47 4.18
N ASN A 102 29.93 -10.81 3.25
CA ASN A 102 30.50 -9.73 2.43
C ASN A 102 29.67 -8.43 2.46
N PRO A 103 29.64 -7.68 3.58
CA PRO A 103 28.78 -6.49 3.71
C PRO A 103 29.19 -5.31 2.81
N ASP A 104 30.47 -5.24 2.41
CA ASP A 104 31.02 -4.13 1.63
C ASP A 104 30.82 -4.27 0.11
N ILE A 105 30.37 -5.45 -0.34
CA ILE A 105 30.12 -5.70 -1.76
C ILE A 105 28.78 -5.09 -2.15
N SER A 106 28.79 -4.36 -3.26
CA SER A 106 27.61 -3.82 -3.91
C SER A 106 26.89 -4.92 -4.70
N PHE A 107 25.58 -5.09 -4.56
CA PHE A 107 24.80 -6.15 -5.20
C PHE A 107 23.43 -5.65 -5.71
N PRO A 108 22.78 -6.35 -6.66
CA PRO A 108 21.51 -5.94 -7.26
C PRO A 108 20.31 -6.21 -6.33
N ALA A 109 20.29 -5.55 -5.16
CA ALA A 109 19.36 -5.88 -4.08
C ALA A 109 17.89 -5.77 -4.47
N LEU A 110 17.52 -4.76 -5.27
CA LEU A 110 16.11 -4.55 -5.65
C LEU A 110 15.60 -5.63 -6.61
N ARG A 111 16.48 -6.19 -7.46
CA ARG A 111 16.13 -7.35 -8.28
C ARG A 111 15.87 -8.57 -7.40
N GLU A 112 16.70 -8.80 -6.38
CA GLU A 112 16.47 -9.89 -5.41
C GLU A 112 15.16 -9.71 -4.62
N VAL A 113 14.86 -8.48 -4.17
CA VAL A 113 13.56 -8.14 -3.55
C VAL A 113 12.42 -8.41 -4.54
N GLY A 114 12.56 -8.01 -5.79
CA GLY A 114 11.60 -8.24 -6.86
C GLY A 114 11.33 -9.72 -7.10
N ILE A 115 12.35 -10.58 -7.05
CA ILE A 115 12.21 -12.03 -7.17
C ILE A 115 11.40 -12.60 -5.99
N ILE A 116 11.68 -12.17 -4.75
CA ILE A 116 10.91 -12.63 -3.58
C ILE A 116 9.44 -12.22 -3.73
N LYS A 117 9.18 -10.97 -4.12
CA LYS A 117 7.82 -10.47 -4.37
C LYS A 117 7.13 -11.21 -5.52
N LEU A 118 7.86 -11.58 -6.57
CA LEU A 118 7.37 -12.40 -7.68
C LEU A 118 6.94 -13.79 -7.21
N VAL A 119 7.71 -14.42 -6.33
CA VAL A 119 7.33 -15.70 -5.72
C VAL A 119 6.05 -15.55 -4.90
N ILE A 120 5.97 -14.53 -4.03
CA ILE A 120 4.77 -14.26 -3.21
C ILE A 120 3.55 -14.02 -4.12
N ALA A 121 3.70 -13.18 -5.16
CA ALA A 121 2.64 -12.87 -6.12
C ALA A 121 2.18 -14.11 -6.90
N THR A 122 3.11 -14.94 -7.36
CA THR A 122 2.80 -16.17 -8.12
C THR A 122 2.05 -17.17 -7.24
N LEU A 123 2.47 -17.35 -5.98
CA LEU A 123 1.77 -18.19 -5.01
C LEU A 123 0.37 -17.65 -4.71
N ALA A 124 0.22 -16.33 -4.53
CA ALA A 124 -1.06 -15.68 -4.32
C ALA A 124 -2.02 -15.90 -5.50
N ILE A 125 -1.53 -15.67 -6.73
CA ILE A 125 -2.30 -15.86 -7.97
C ILE A 125 -2.67 -17.33 -8.14
N GLY A 126 -1.72 -18.26 -8.02
CA GLY A 126 -1.97 -19.70 -8.17
C GLY A 126 -2.99 -20.23 -7.16
N THR A 127 -2.93 -19.75 -5.92
CA THR A 127 -3.90 -20.09 -4.87
C THR A 127 -5.32 -19.66 -5.25
N LEU A 128 -5.48 -18.46 -5.82
CA LEU A 128 -6.78 -17.97 -6.26
C LEU A 128 -7.24 -18.60 -7.59
N VAL A 129 -6.34 -19.00 -8.50
CA VAL A 129 -6.70 -19.86 -9.65
C VAL A 129 -7.36 -21.15 -9.14
N ALA A 130 -6.75 -21.81 -8.14
CA ALA A 130 -7.34 -23.01 -7.55
C ALA A 130 -8.68 -22.72 -6.84
N ALA A 131 -8.78 -21.58 -6.13
CA ALA A 131 -10.01 -21.15 -5.46
C ALA A 131 -11.18 -20.96 -6.41
N PHE A 132 -10.93 -20.39 -7.59
CA PHE A 132 -11.97 -20.05 -8.56
C PHE A 132 -12.21 -21.13 -9.62
N GLY A 133 -11.38 -22.17 -9.72
CA GLY A 133 -11.43 -23.15 -10.83
C GLY A 133 -12.80 -23.82 -11.05
N ALA A 134 -13.57 -24.04 -9.98
CA ALA A 134 -14.93 -24.59 -10.03
C ALA A 134 -16.01 -23.59 -10.49
N PHE A 135 -15.68 -22.31 -10.61
CA PHE A 135 -16.58 -21.21 -10.94
C PHE A 135 -16.11 -20.54 -12.24
N PRO A 136 -16.64 -20.94 -13.42
CA PRO A 136 -16.03 -20.56 -14.69
C PRO A 136 -15.98 -19.05 -14.96
N VAL A 137 -17.05 -18.32 -14.63
CA VAL A 137 -17.10 -16.86 -14.76
C VAL A 137 -16.13 -16.19 -13.79
N ALA A 138 -16.08 -16.63 -12.53
CA ALA A 138 -15.16 -16.06 -11.55
C ALA A 138 -13.70 -16.34 -11.91
N SER A 139 -13.39 -17.53 -12.44
CA SER A 139 -12.06 -17.87 -12.97
C SER A 139 -11.66 -16.92 -14.10
N LEU A 140 -12.57 -16.65 -15.05
CA LEU A 140 -12.30 -15.72 -16.14
C LEU A 140 -12.05 -14.30 -15.63
N VAL A 141 -12.91 -13.78 -14.74
CA VAL A 141 -12.78 -12.44 -14.14
C VAL A 141 -11.48 -12.32 -13.34
N HIS A 142 -11.13 -13.34 -12.56
CA HIS A 142 -9.86 -13.42 -11.84
C HIS A 142 -8.67 -13.36 -12.80
N GLY A 143 -8.65 -14.21 -13.84
CA GLY A 143 -7.60 -14.22 -14.85
C GLY A 143 -7.43 -12.87 -15.55
N ALA A 144 -8.55 -12.25 -15.93
CA ALA A 144 -8.56 -10.90 -16.51
C ALA A 144 -8.04 -9.85 -15.52
N THR A 145 -8.40 -9.93 -14.25
CA THR A 145 -7.90 -9.02 -13.19
C THR A 145 -6.39 -9.16 -13.03
N VAL A 146 -5.86 -10.40 -13.03
CA VAL A 146 -4.41 -10.64 -12.97
C VAL A 146 -3.70 -10.01 -14.17
N LEU A 147 -4.22 -10.24 -15.37
CA LEU A 147 -3.61 -9.73 -16.60
C LEU A 147 -3.70 -8.20 -16.70
N VAL A 148 -4.85 -7.60 -16.42
CA VAL A 148 -5.10 -6.18 -16.70
C VAL A 148 -4.70 -5.29 -15.54
N VAL A 149 -4.89 -5.74 -14.29
CA VAL A 149 -4.68 -4.90 -13.10
C VAL A 149 -3.37 -5.29 -12.42
N MET A 150 -3.21 -6.56 -12.06
CA MET A 150 -2.06 -6.99 -11.24
C MET A 150 -0.75 -6.98 -12.02
N SER A 151 -0.81 -7.24 -13.33
CA SER A 151 0.35 -7.18 -14.24
C SER A 151 0.48 -5.87 -15.02
N ASP A 152 -0.33 -4.86 -14.67
CA ASP A 152 -0.18 -3.51 -15.24
C ASP A 152 1.21 -2.93 -14.91
N PRO A 153 1.86 -2.17 -15.81
CA PRO A 153 3.13 -1.51 -15.52
C PRO A 153 3.09 -0.64 -14.26
N ALA A 154 2.00 0.08 -13.98
CA ALA A 154 1.89 0.92 -12.80
C ALA A 154 1.87 0.11 -11.48
N ALA A 155 1.45 -1.16 -11.52
CA ALA A 155 1.50 -2.07 -10.38
C ALA A 155 2.81 -2.87 -10.32
N SER A 156 3.27 -3.39 -11.46
CA SER A 156 4.43 -4.28 -11.56
C SER A 156 5.77 -3.57 -11.33
N LEU A 157 5.86 -2.27 -11.63
CA LEU A 157 7.07 -1.47 -11.34
C LEU A 157 7.40 -1.36 -9.84
N TRP A 158 6.46 -1.64 -8.94
CA TRP A 158 6.72 -1.66 -7.49
C TRP A 158 7.43 -2.94 -7.01
N PHE A 159 7.54 -3.99 -7.84
CA PHE A 159 8.21 -5.23 -7.44
C PHE A 159 9.69 -5.00 -7.15
N GLN A 160 10.38 -4.24 -7.99
CA GLN A 160 11.81 -3.98 -7.83
C GLN A 160 12.07 -2.71 -7.02
N THR A 161 11.38 -2.56 -5.90
CA THR A 161 11.47 -1.38 -5.02
C THR A 161 11.35 -1.76 -3.55
N LEU A 162 11.56 -0.79 -2.65
CA LEU A 162 11.37 -0.91 -1.20
C LEU A 162 10.13 -0.14 -0.70
N TYR A 163 9.21 0.12 -1.62
CA TYR A 163 7.93 0.79 -1.36
C TYR A 163 6.90 -0.18 -0.79
N ALA A 164 6.01 0.33 0.07
CA ALA A 164 4.98 -0.47 0.76
C ALA A 164 3.75 -0.79 -0.12
N GLU A 165 3.75 -0.35 -1.37
CA GLU A 165 2.66 -0.48 -2.33
C GLU A 165 2.44 -1.96 -2.70
N PHE A 166 3.51 -2.76 -2.79
CA PHE A 166 3.40 -4.21 -3.04
C PHE A 166 2.55 -4.93 -1.97
N PRO A 167 2.88 -4.87 -0.66
CA PRO A 167 2.07 -5.56 0.35
C PRO A 167 0.64 -5.02 0.48
N VAL A 168 0.39 -3.74 0.17
CA VAL A 168 -0.99 -3.20 0.10
C VAL A 168 -1.76 -3.86 -1.05
N ILE A 169 -1.24 -3.77 -2.27
CA ILE A 169 -1.94 -4.24 -3.48
C ILE A 169 -2.18 -5.75 -3.40
N PHE A 170 -1.13 -6.53 -3.13
CA PHE A 170 -1.25 -7.99 -3.07
C PHE A 170 -1.94 -8.48 -1.80
N GLY A 171 -1.84 -7.75 -0.69
CA GLY A 171 -2.59 -8.05 0.52
C GLY A 171 -4.10 -7.88 0.31
N LEU A 172 -4.52 -6.78 -0.33
CA LEU A 172 -5.93 -6.56 -0.70
C LEU A 172 -6.42 -7.59 -1.72
N TYR A 173 -5.60 -7.89 -2.73
CA TYR A 173 -5.91 -8.91 -3.72
C TYR A 173 -6.18 -10.27 -3.08
N LEU A 174 -5.33 -10.71 -2.14
CA LEU A 174 -5.51 -11.95 -1.39
C LEU A 174 -6.77 -11.92 -0.51
N ALA A 175 -6.94 -10.85 0.27
CA ALA A 175 -8.07 -10.70 1.18
C ALA A 175 -9.40 -10.73 0.41
N VAL A 176 -9.55 -9.86 -0.59
CA VAL A 176 -10.77 -9.76 -1.39
C VAL A 176 -11.01 -11.04 -2.19
N GLY A 177 -9.99 -11.58 -2.85
CA GLY A 177 -10.10 -12.81 -3.65
C GLY A 177 -10.56 -14.01 -2.82
N ALA A 178 -9.99 -14.21 -1.64
CA ALA A 178 -10.37 -15.31 -0.76
C ALA A 178 -11.80 -15.14 -0.20
N LEU A 179 -12.20 -13.92 0.14
CA LEU A 179 -13.56 -13.64 0.61
C LEU A 179 -14.60 -13.85 -0.49
N VAL A 180 -14.33 -13.39 -1.72
CA VAL A 180 -15.21 -13.64 -2.88
C VAL A 180 -15.32 -15.14 -3.15
N ALA A 181 -14.21 -15.89 -3.11
CA ALA A 181 -14.24 -17.35 -3.23
C ALA A 181 -15.08 -18.00 -2.12
N GLY A 182 -15.00 -17.50 -0.88
CA GLY A 182 -15.83 -17.93 0.24
C GLY A 182 -17.32 -17.68 0.01
N VAL A 183 -17.70 -16.50 -0.49
CA VAL A 183 -19.09 -16.18 -0.85
C VAL A 183 -19.62 -17.13 -1.93
N LEU A 184 -18.87 -17.35 -3.01
CA LEU A 184 -19.27 -18.26 -4.09
C LEU A 184 -19.45 -19.70 -3.62
N ARG A 185 -18.67 -20.12 -2.62
CA ARG A 185 -18.75 -21.45 -1.99
C ARG A 185 -19.76 -21.50 -0.84
N SER A 186 -20.44 -20.38 -0.53
CA SER A 186 -21.30 -20.20 0.65
C SER A 186 -20.63 -20.54 1.99
N SER A 187 -19.31 -20.66 2.00
CA SER A 187 -18.50 -21.06 3.14
C SER A 187 -17.04 -20.72 2.88
N LEU A 188 -16.34 -20.25 3.92
CA LEU A 188 -14.91 -19.98 3.83
C LEU A 188 -14.14 -21.16 4.43
N SER A 189 -13.49 -21.96 3.59
CA SER A 189 -12.67 -23.08 4.06
C SER A 189 -11.50 -22.59 4.95
N PRO A 190 -10.93 -23.43 5.83
CA PRO A 190 -9.81 -23.01 6.68
C PRO A 190 -8.61 -22.46 5.91
N TRP A 191 -8.31 -23.03 4.74
CA TRP A 191 -7.22 -22.54 3.90
C TRP A 191 -7.55 -21.19 3.25
N LEU A 192 -8.79 -20.94 2.81
CA LEU A 192 -9.19 -19.63 2.30
C LEU A 192 -9.22 -18.58 3.43
N ALA A 193 -9.62 -18.97 4.63
CA ALA A 193 -9.52 -18.13 5.80
C ALA A 193 -8.07 -17.72 6.08
N LEU A 194 -7.12 -18.66 6.02
CA LEU A 194 -5.68 -18.38 6.15
C LEU A 194 -5.20 -17.41 5.07
N VAL A 195 -5.60 -17.60 3.81
CA VAL A 195 -5.27 -16.68 2.70
C VAL A 195 -5.82 -15.28 2.94
N ALA A 196 -7.09 -15.18 3.36
CA ALA A 196 -7.71 -13.90 3.68
C ALA A 196 -6.98 -13.20 4.85
N GLY A 197 -6.64 -13.96 5.89
CA GLY A 197 -5.92 -13.46 7.05
C GLY A 197 -4.49 -12.99 6.72
N ALA A 198 -3.78 -13.73 5.87
CA ALA A 198 -2.48 -13.33 5.37
C ALA A 198 -2.58 -12.00 4.59
N GLY A 199 -3.57 -11.86 3.71
CA GLY A 199 -3.85 -10.62 3.00
C GLY A 199 -4.14 -9.44 3.92
N ILE A 200 -5.01 -9.65 4.92
CA ILE A 200 -5.33 -8.62 5.94
C ILE A 200 -4.09 -8.22 6.74
N ALA A 201 -3.28 -9.18 7.17
CA ALA A 201 -2.04 -8.91 7.91
C ALA A 201 -1.01 -8.15 7.07
N MET A 202 -0.89 -8.47 5.77
CA MET A 202 -0.03 -7.72 4.84
C MET A 202 -0.46 -6.26 4.74
N VAL A 203 -1.76 -5.99 4.60
CA VAL A 203 -2.28 -4.60 4.53
C VAL A 203 -2.10 -3.87 5.86
N ALA A 204 -2.34 -4.55 6.99
CA ALA A 204 -2.34 -3.95 8.31
C ALA A 204 -1.02 -3.29 8.68
N PHE A 205 0.10 -3.89 8.29
CA PHE A 205 1.44 -3.40 8.59
C PHE A 205 2.15 -2.82 7.37
N ALA A 206 1.48 -2.59 6.24
CA ALA A 206 2.12 -2.05 5.05
C ALA A 206 2.39 -0.56 5.15
N LYS A 207 1.34 0.25 5.32
CA LYS A 207 1.43 1.72 5.31
C LYS A 207 0.39 2.31 6.25
N GLU A 208 0.72 3.44 6.89
CA GLU A 208 -0.22 4.17 7.74
C GLU A 208 -1.50 4.52 6.99
N GLN A 209 -1.44 4.93 5.73
CA GLN A 209 -2.63 5.34 4.97
C GLN A 209 -3.72 4.25 4.91
N PHE A 210 -3.36 2.98 5.19
CA PHE A 210 -4.26 1.85 5.20
C PHE A 210 -4.49 1.25 6.60
N PHE A 211 -4.05 1.88 7.70
CA PHE A 211 -4.10 1.25 9.04
C PHE A 211 -5.52 0.91 9.54
N LEU A 212 -6.55 1.64 9.09
CA LEU A 212 -7.97 1.34 9.40
C LEU A 212 -8.60 0.33 8.43
N LEU A 213 -8.02 0.14 7.25
CA LEU A 213 -8.57 -0.74 6.22
C LEU A 213 -8.70 -2.21 6.69
N PRO A 214 -7.74 -2.80 7.43
CA PRO A 214 -7.89 -4.13 8.02
C PRO A 214 -9.14 -4.27 8.90
N LEU A 215 -9.48 -3.25 9.70
CA LEU A 215 -10.68 -3.29 10.54
C LEU A 215 -11.96 -3.35 9.69
N VAL A 216 -11.99 -2.58 8.60
CA VAL A 216 -13.11 -2.61 7.63
C VAL A 216 -13.19 -3.98 6.95
N LEU A 217 -12.05 -4.52 6.50
CA LEU A 217 -12.01 -5.85 5.86
C LEU A 217 -12.49 -6.94 6.82
N VAL A 218 -12.04 -6.92 8.07
CA VAL A 218 -12.49 -7.87 9.12
C VAL A 218 -13.98 -7.70 9.42
N ALA A 219 -14.48 -6.47 9.54
CA ALA A 219 -15.89 -6.20 9.79
C ALA A 219 -16.79 -6.71 8.66
N VAL A 220 -16.44 -6.43 7.41
CA VAL A 220 -17.20 -6.89 6.23
C VAL A 220 -17.15 -8.42 6.07
N SER A 221 -16.04 -9.05 6.47
CA SER A 221 -15.87 -10.51 6.39
C SER A 221 -16.37 -11.28 7.61
N LEU A 222 -16.83 -10.59 8.65
CA LEU A 222 -17.19 -11.19 9.94
C LEU A 222 -18.19 -12.34 9.81
N PRO A 223 -19.28 -12.26 9.03
CA PRO A 223 -20.24 -13.37 8.94
C PRO A 223 -19.61 -14.65 8.39
N LEU A 224 -18.75 -14.54 7.37
CA LEU A 224 -18.06 -15.68 6.77
C LEU A 224 -16.99 -16.25 7.70
N LEU A 225 -16.15 -15.38 8.27
CA LEU A 225 -15.06 -15.79 9.16
C LEU A 225 -15.58 -16.45 10.45
N TRP A 226 -16.69 -15.93 11.00
CA TRP A 226 -17.29 -16.44 12.23
C TRP A 226 -17.89 -17.83 12.07
N ALA A 227 -18.47 -18.11 10.89
CA ALA A 227 -18.96 -19.44 10.53
C ALA A 227 -17.83 -20.47 10.42
N THR A 228 -16.62 -20.03 10.03
CA THR A 228 -15.44 -20.90 9.90
C THR A 228 -14.74 -21.15 11.24
N SER A 229 -14.33 -20.09 11.94
CA SER A 229 -13.60 -20.19 13.21
C SER A 229 -13.64 -18.89 14.01
N ARG A 230 -14.29 -18.93 15.17
CA ARG A 230 -14.34 -17.79 16.11
C ARG A 230 -12.95 -17.39 16.60
N GLY A 231 -12.08 -18.38 16.89
CA GLY A 231 -10.71 -18.11 17.33
C GLY A 231 -9.90 -17.37 16.27
N PHE A 232 -10.07 -17.75 14.99
CA PHE A 232 -9.42 -17.07 13.89
C PHE A 232 -9.90 -15.63 13.71
N VAL A 233 -11.21 -15.39 13.85
CA VAL A 233 -11.76 -14.02 13.85
C VAL A 233 -11.14 -13.18 14.96
N LEU A 234 -11.05 -13.72 16.18
CA LEU A 234 -10.46 -13.01 17.31
C LEU A 234 -9.00 -12.64 17.05
N VAL A 235 -8.22 -13.53 16.44
CA VAL A 235 -6.84 -13.24 16.01
C VAL A 235 -6.81 -12.12 14.97
N LEU A 236 -7.68 -12.15 13.95
CA LEU A 236 -7.72 -11.08 12.93
C LEU A 236 -8.17 -9.74 13.49
N VAL A 237 -9.17 -9.73 14.37
CA VAL A 237 -9.60 -8.52 15.09
C VAL A 237 -8.45 -7.99 15.93
N ALA A 238 -7.72 -8.85 16.65
CA ALA A 238 -6.56 -8.45 17.44
C ALA A 238 -5.46 -7.86 16.55
N VAL A 239 -5.10 -8.52 15.45
CA VAL A 239 -4.10 -8.02 14.48
C VAL A 239 -4.51 -6.67 13.90
N ALA A 240 -5.74 -6.55 13.42
CA ALA A 240 -6.26 -5.30 12.85
C ALA A 240 -6.32 -4.16 13.88
N THR A 241 -6.67 -4.47 15.13
CA THR A 241 -6.73 -3.48 16.21
C THR A 241 -5.34 -3.07 16.66
N LEU A 242 -4.38 -4.01 16.76
CA LEU A 242 -2.99 -3.75 17.14
C LEU A 242 -2.23 -2.92 16.08
N ALA A 243 -2.63 -2.98 14.81
CA ALA A 243 -2.07 -2.14 13.77
C ALA A 243 -2.29 -0.64 14.04
N VAL A 244 -3.40 -0.25 14.69
CA VAL A 244 -3.72 1.15 14.99
C VAL A 244 -2.68 1.79 15.93
N PRO A 245 -2.45 1.28 17.17
CA PRO A 245 -1.42 1.83 18.04
C PRO A 245 -0.02 1.63 17.48
N TRP A 246 0.23 0.56 16.72
CA TRP A 246 1.51 0.35 16.03
C TRP A 246 1.85 1.52 15.10
N HIS A 247 0.94 1.92 14.21
CA HIS A 247 1.20 3.06 13.31
C HIS A 247 1.27 4.41 14.04
N ALA A 248 0.62 4.51 15.21
CA ALA A 248 0.67 5.70 16.05
C ALA A 248 2.01 5.85 16.81
N THR A 249 2.73 4.77 17.08
CA THR A 249 4.01 4.80 17.82
C THR A 249 5.24 4.93 16.92
N ILE A 250 5.11 4.75 15.60
CA ILE A 250 6.22 4.97 14.66
C ILE A 250 6.61 6.45 14.68
N SER A 251 7.85 6.73 15.09
CA SER A 251 8.39 8.09 15.11
C SER A 251 8.49 8.64 13.70
N ARG A 252 8.12 9.91 13.53
CA ARG A 252 8.15 10.57 12.23
C ARG A 252 8.90 11.87 12.35
N THR A 253 9.59 12.24 11.28
CA THR A 253 10.08 13.62 11.21
C THR A 253 8.88 14.55 11.18
N GLU A 254 9.01 15.66 11.90
CA GLU A 254 7.96 16.65 12.06
C GLU A 254 7.42 17.12 10.69
N THR A 255 8.32 17.32 9.72
CA THR A 255 8.00 17.70 8.34
C THR A 255 7.04 16.71 7.65
N ILE A 256 7.22 15.40 7.82
CA ILE A 256 6.35 14.39 7.18
C ILE A 256 4.97 14.39 7.85
N ALA A 257 4.95 14.47 9.19
CA ALA A 257 3.70 14.54 9.94
C ALA A 257 2.88 15.77 9.52
N HIS A 258 3.54 16.93 9.41
CA HIS A 258 2.92 18.16 8.94
C HIS A 258 2.42 18.03 7.51
N ALA A 259 3.22 17.44 6.61
CA ALA A 259 2.82 17.25 5.22
C ALA A 259 1.56 16.38 5.10
N ASN A 260 1.51 15.25 5.81
CA ASN A 260 0.35 14.36 5.80
C ASN A 260 -0.91 15.05 6.36
N ARG A 261 -0.78 15.79 7.46
CA ARG A 261 -1.90 16.51 8.09
C ARG A 261 -2.40 17.67 7.22
N ALA A 262 -1.51 18.44 6.62
CA ALA A 262 -1.88 19.48 5.66
C ALA A 262 -2.64 18.89 4.48
N ASN A 263 -2.09 17.84 3.85
CA ASN A 263 -2.71 17.21 2.69
C ASN A 263 -4.09 16.60 3.03
N ALA A 264 -4.22 15.97 4.19
CA ALA A 264 -5.47 15.36 4.63
C ALA A 264 -6.52 16.42 4.98
N TYR A 265 -6.20 17.36 5.87
CA TYR A 265 -7.20 18.28 6.40
C TYR A 265 -7.43 19.46 5.46
N LEU A 266 -6.38 20.18 5.09
CA LEU A 266 -6.48 21.36 4.24
C LEU A 266 -6.69 20.98 2.77
N GLY A 267 -6.02 19.93 2.29
CA GLY A 267 -6.05 19.55 0.87
C GLY A 267 -7.25 18.70 0.47
N LEU A 268 -7.81 17.92 1.40
CA LEU A 268 -8.86 16.95 1.08
C LEU A 268 -10.17 17.19 1.84
N ILE A 269 -10.14 17.28 3.17
CA ILE A 269 -11.35 17.34 4.01
C ILE A 269 -12.04 18.70 3.90
N LEU A 270 -11.35 19.81 4.21
CA LEU A 270 -11.93 21.15 4.15
C LEU A 270 -12.53 21.49 2.78
N PRO A 271 -11.86 21.26 1.64
CA PRO A 271 -12.43 21.61 0.35
C PRO A 271 -13.55 20.66 -0.09
N ALA A 272 -13.69 19.49 0.55
CA ALA A 272 -14.83 18.59 0.35
C ALA A 272 -16.05 18.96 1.22
N SER A 273 -15.90 19.86 2.18
CA SER A 273 -17.01 20.27 3.05
C SER A 273 -18.03 21.14 2.30
N GLY A 274 -19.30 20.88 2.56
CA GLY A 274 -20.40 21.76 2.14
C GLY A 274 -20.77 22.81 3.19
N LYS A 275 -20.17 22.74 4.39
CA LYS A 275 -20.42 23.60 5.56
C LYS A 275 -19.10 23.89 6.27
N LEU A 276 -18.25 24.69 5.62
CA LEU A 276 -16.85 24.88 6.02
C LEU A 276 -16.71 25.27 7.50
N ASP A 277 -17.48 26.24 7.97
CA ASP A 277 -17.42 26.73 9.36
C ASP A 277 -17.77 25.64 10.38
N ALA A 278 -18.79 24.82 10.09
CA ALA A 278 -19.17 23.69 10.93
C ALA A 278 -18.07 22.62 10.95
N THR A 279 -17.42 22.36 9.83
CA THR A 279 -16.30 21.41 9.74
C THR A 279 -15.08 21.90 10.51
N LEU A 280 -14.73 23.19 10.39
CA LEU A 280 -13.65 23.81 11.15
C LEU A 280 -13.90 23.67 12.65
N SER A 281 -15.10 24.06 13.11
CA SER A 281 -15.51 23.93 14.51
C SER A 281 -15.39 22.50 15.04
N ARG A 282 -15.87 21.50 14.28
CA ARG A 282 -15.82 20.07 14.68
C ARG A 282 -14.41 19.49 14.70
N LEU A 283 -13.54 19.98 13.82
CA LEU A 283 -12.12 19.61 13.83
C LEU A 283 -11.34 20.35 14.93
N GLY A 284 -11.91 21.39 15.53
CA GLY A 284 -11.23 22.28 16.48
C GLY A 284 -10.24 23.20 15.79
N LEU A 285 -10.51 23.57 14.53
CA LEU A 285 -9.71 24.50 13.75
C LEU A 285 -10.32 25.91 13.82
N PRO A 286 -9.49 26.97 13.94
CA PRO A 286 -9.96 28.34 13.91
C PRO A 286 -10.48 28.72 12.52
N GLU A 287 -11.37 29.73 12.45
CA GLU A 287 -11.98 30.19 11.18
C GLU A 287 -10.95 30.56 10.12
N ARG A 288 -9.83 31.19 10.52
CA ARG A 288 -8.71 31.55 9.61
C ARG A 288 -8.15 30.37 8.82
N CYS A 289 -8.21 29.15 9.36
CA CYS A 289 -7.76 27.96 8.64
C CYS A 289 -8.64 27.63 7.42
N GLY A 290 -9.86 28.18 7.35
CA GLY A 290 -10.74 28.07 6.19
C GLY A 290 -10.16 28.71 4.93
N GLU A 291 -9.35 29.76 5.07
CA GLU A 291 -8.65 30.40 3.95
C GLU A 291 -7.64 29.46 3.28
N MET A 292 -7.10 28.51 4.04
CA MET A 292 -6.19 27.46 3.56
C MET A 292 -6.91 26.24 2.99
N SER A 293 -8.24 26.28 2.84
CA SER A 293 -8.98 25.20 2.18
C SER A 293 -8.48 24.96 0.75
N GLY A 294 -8.14 23.72 0.44
CA GLY A 294 -7.51 23.31 -0.82
C GLY A 294 -5.99 23.48 -0.85
N ALA A 295 -5.35 24.02 0.19
CA ALA A 295 -3.89 24.07 0.28
C ALA A 295 -3.32 22.66 0.57
N SER A 296 -2.09 22.43 0.12
CA SER A 296 -1.34 21.21 0.43
C SER A 296 0.07 21.59 0.88
N TRP A 297 0.82 20.65 1.46
CA TRP A 297 2.20 20.90 1.86
C TRP A 297 3.08 21.37 0.69
N TYR A 298 2.79 20.88 -0.52
CA TYR A 298 3.54 21.18 -1.74
C TYR A 298 2.94 22.36 -2.53
N LEU A 299 1.71 22.77 -2.21
CA LEU A 299 1.00 23.88 -2.83
C LEU A 299 0.29 24.71 -1.75
N PRO A 300 1.05 25.49 -0.96
CA PRO A 300 0.53 26.11 0.25
C PRO A 300 -0.23 27.42 -0.01
N ARG A 301 -0.64 27.68 -1.26
CA ARG A 301 -1.43 28.85 -1.70
C ARG A 301 -0.82 30.22 -1.36
N GLY A 302 0.49 30.32 -1.24
CA GLY A 302 1.22 31.59 -1.14
C GLY A 302 1.69 31.94 0.28
N GLU A 303 1.33 31.16 1.30
CA GLU A 303 1.74 31.37 2.69
C GLU A 303 2.35 30.11 3.30
N ASP A 304 3.24 30.26 4.29
CA ASP A 304 3.71 29.11 5.06
C ASP A 304 2.57 28.58 5.95
N LEU A 305 2.21 27.30 5.77
CA LEU A 305 1.17 26.64 6.56
C LEU A 305 1.48 26.61 8.07
N ARG A 306 2.77 26.69 8.45
CA ARG A 306 3.19 26.78 9.86
C ARG A 306 2.75 28.09 10.52
N VAL A 307 2.50 29.12 9.72
CA VAL A 307 2.04 30.44 10.17
C VAL A 307 0.54 30.57 9.95
N ALA A 308 0.07 30.25 8.75
CA ALA A 308 -1.33 30.45 8.36
C ALA A 308 -2.31 29.55 9.14
N CYS A 309 -1.97 28.27 9.33
CA CYS A 309 -2.82 27.31 10.03
C CYS A 309 -2.01 26.22 10.75
N PRO A 310 -1.23 26.56 11.79
CA PRO A 310 -0.46 25.59 12.56
C PRO A 310 -1.33 24.52 13.23
N GLU A 311 -2.58 24.83 13.58
CA GLU A 311 -3.50 23.89 14.23
C GLU A 311 -3.81 22.67 13.36
N ALA A 312 -3.96 22.87 12.05
CA ALA A 312 -4.16 21.75 11.13
C ALA A 312 -2.94 20.82 11.10
N LEU A 313 -1.74 21.37 11.24
CA LEU A 313 -0.51 20.60 11.33
C LEU A 313 -0.37 19.85 12.66
N GLY A 314 -1.17 20.19 13.68
CA GLY A 314 -1.23 19.51 14.98
C GLY A 314 -2.30 18.42 15.09
N LEU A 315 -3.23 18.33 14.13
CA LEU A 315 -4.34 17.39 14.23
C LEU A 315 -3.89 15.91 14.20
N PRO A 316 -4.47 15.03 15.04
CA PRO A 316 -4.20 13.60 14.94
C PRO A 316 -4.70 13.05 13.60
N SER A 317 -4.06 12.02 13.02
CA SER A 317 -4.47 11.41 11.73
C SER A 317 -5.91 10.87 11.73
N THR A 318 -6.52 10.70 12.89
CA THR A 318 -7.89 10.19 13.10
C THR A 318 -8.93 11.29 13.35
N ALA A 319 -8.56 12.58 13.36
CA ALA A 319 -9.51 13.66 13.67
C ALA A 319 -10.71 13.70 12.70
N PHE A 320 -10.54 13.24 11.45
CA PHE A 320 -11.63 13.13 10.47
C PHE A 320 -12.78 12.23 10.94
N LEU A 321 -12.55 11.30 11.88
CA LEU A 321 -13.61 10.43 12.43
C LEU A 321 -14.67 11.22 13.18
N ARG A 322 -14.35 12.43 13.69
CA ARG A 322 -15.33 13.35 14.29
C ARG A 322 -16.41 13.79 13.29
N LEU A 323 -16.09 13.73 11.99
CA LEU A 323 -17.01 14.06 10.90
C LEU A 323 -17.85 12.87 10.44
N ALA A 324 -17.51 11.63 10.84
CA ALA A 324 -18.14 10.43 10.29
C ALA A 324 -19.66 10.36 10.54
N LEU A 325 -20.11 10.82 11.71
CA LEU A 325 -21.53 10.85 12.07
C LEU A 325 -22.20 12.19 11.75
N SER A 326 -21.44 13.29 11.79
CA SER A 326 -21.98 14.65 11.72
C SER A 326 -21.97 15.24 10.30
N GLU A 327 -21.06 14.76 9.44
CA GLU A 327 -20.90 15.15 8.04
C GLU A 327 -20.46 13.97 7.15
N PRO A 328 -21.22 12.86 7.11
CA PRO A 328 -20.85 11.70 6.28
C PRO A 328 -20.68 12.07 4.80
N GLU A 329 -21.44 13.06 4.31
CA GLU A 329 -21.30 13.59 2.95
C GLU A 329 -19.94 14.24 2.68
N THR A 330 -19.34 14.91 3.66
CA THR A 330 -18.01 15.54 3.51
C THR A 330 -16.96 14.46 3.30
N LEU A 331 -17.03 13.36 4.05
CA LEU A 331 -16.15 12.20 3.85
C LEU A 331 -16.43 11.50 2.51
N ALA A 332 -17.70 11.36 2.12
CA ALA A 332 -18.06 10.77 0.83
C ALA A 332 -17.56 11.62 -0.35
N ARG A 333 -17.67 12.96 -0.28
CA ARG A 333 -17.13 13.89 -1.28
C ARG A 333 -15.61 13.85 -1.31
N ALA A 334 -14.95 13.78 -0.15
CA ALA A 334 -13.49 13.60 -0.06
C ALA A 334 -13.05 12.31 -0.76
N ALA A 335 -13.70 11.18 -0.45
CA ALA A 335 -13.42 9.91 -1.13
C ALA A 335 -13.67 9.99 -2.65
N ALA A 336 -14.79 10.59 -3.07
CA ALA A 336 -15.12 10.76 -4.48
C ALA A 336 -14.11 11.64 -5.24
N ARG A 337 -13.49 12.63 -4.57
CA ARG A 337 -12.42 13.45 -5.15
C ARG A 337 -11.14 12.66 -5.40
N VAL A 338 -10.83 11.68 -4.57
CA VAL A 338 -9.70 10.76 -4.80
C VAL A 338 -9.98 9.82 -5.97
N LEU A 339 -11.23 9.35 -6.10
CA LEU A 339 -11.64 8.43 -7.16
C LEU A 339 -11.83 9.11 -8.53
N ARG A 340 -12.03 10.43 -8.57
CA ARG A 340 -12.06 11.22 -9.80
C ARG A 340 -10.65 11.76 -10.04
N PRO A 341 -9.80 11.10 -10.86
CA PRO A 341 -8.54 11.69 -11.22
C PRO A 341 -8.80 13.10 -11.78
N PRO A 342 -7.99 14.12 -11.39
CA PRO A 342 -8.10 15.42 -12.00
C PRO A 342 -8.01 15.23 -13.51
N ARG A 343 -8.85 15.93 -14.29
CA ARG A 343 -8.66 16.01 -15.73
C ARG A 343 -7.27 16.60 -15.93
N ILE A 344 -6.30 15.75 -16.26
CA ILE A 344 -4.95 16.18 -16.61
C ILE A 344 -5.15 16.98 -17.89
N ARG A 345 -5.30 18.30 -17.77
CA ARG A 345 -4.89 19.18 -18.85
C ARG A 345 -3.39 19.01 -18.88
N CYS A 346 -2.90 18.34 -19.92
CA CYS A 346 -1.49 18.36 -20.28
C CYS A 346 -1.11 19.84 -20.50
N LEU A 347 -0.72 20.52 -19.42
CA LEU A 347 0.06 21.73 -19.52
C LEU A 347 1.41 21.23 -20.03
N ALA A 348 1.70 21.56 -21.29
CA ALA A 348 3.01 21.34 -21.86
C ALA A 348 4.03 21.97 -20.91
N ILE A 349 4.88 21.13 -20.32
CA ILE A 349 6.07 21.57 -19.61
C ILE A 349 7.05 21.97 -20.72
N SER A 350 6.88 23.16 -21.27
CA SER A 350 7.93 23.85 -22.01
C SER A 350 8.63 24.76 -21.00
N GLU A 351 9.94 24.53 -20.85
CA GLU A 351 10.90 25.35 -20.09
C GLU A 351 10.99 25.05 -18.59
N TRP A 352 11.84 24.06 -18.27
CA TRP A 352 12.72 24.06 -17.10
C TRP A 352 14.16 23.92 -17.58
#